data_AF-A0A3D0CY40-F1
#
_entry.id   AF-A0A3D0CY40-F1
#
_cell.length_a   1.000
_cell.length_b   1.000
_cell.length_c   1.000
_cell.angle_alpha   90.00
_cell.angle_beta   90.00
_cell.angle_gamma   90.00
#
_symmetry.space_group_name_H-M   'P 1'
#
loop_
_entity.id
_entity.type
_entity.pdbx_description
1 polymer ?
#
loop_
_entity_poly.entity_id
_entity_poly.type
_entity_poly.pdbx_seq_one_letter_code
_entity_poly.pdbx_strand_id
1 'polypeptide(L)'
;MTYSIIARDRSTGELGIAIQSRSFAAGRHVPWIEAGVGVVASQSFVNPVYGNEALRGLRAGLKPRAILEQLLSQDSGAAIRQARAILPH
;
A
#
# COMPACT_ATOMS: atom_id res chain seq x y z
N MET A 1 -6.98 7.03 14.79
CA MET A 1 -7.69 7.32 13.54
C MET A 1 -6.66 7.58 12.46
N THR A 2 -6.85 6.97 11.30
CA THR A 2 -5.94 7.07 10.15
C THR A 2 -6.77 7.04 8.87
N TYR A 3 -6.50 7.96 7.95
CA TYR A 3 -7.06 7.97 6.60
C TYR A 3 -5.93 8.17 5.61
N SER A 4 -6.00 7.46 4.49
CA SER A 4 -5.07 7.64 3.37
C SER A 4 -5.84 7.66 2.05
N ILE A 5 -5.28 8.37 1.08
CA ILE A 5 -5.78 8.40 -0.30
C ILE A 5 -4.63 8.12 -1.24
N ILE A 6 -4.88 7.24 -2.21
CA ILE A 6 -3.99 7.03 -3.34
C ILE A 6 -4.67 7.60 -4.56
N ALA A 7 -3.96 8.44 -5.31
CA ALA A 7 -4.45 9.04 -6.54
C ALA A 7 -3.48 8.74 -7.69
N ARG A 8 -4.06 8.70 -8.89
CA ARG A 8 -3.32 8.65 -10.15
C ARG A 8 -3.70 9.88 -10.95
N ASP A 9 -2.72 10.61 -11.44
CA ASP A 9 -2.93 11.58 -12.51
C ASP A 9 -3.08 10.82 -13.83
N ARG A 10 -4.22 10.98 -14.50
CA ARG A 10 -4.49 10.30 -15.77
C ARG A 10 -3.68 10.87 -16.94
N SER A 11 -3.26 12.13 -16.86
CA SER A 11 -2.52 12.82 -17.92
C SER A 11 -1.05 12.42 -17.93
N THR A 12 -0.42 12.31 -16.76
CA THR A 12 1.01 11.98 -16.61
C THR A 12 1.26 10.52 -16.25
N GLY A 13 0.26 9.82 -15.68
CA GLY A 13 0.43 8.49 -15.12
C GLY A 13 1.10 8.48 -13.74
N GLU A 14 1.40 9.65 -13.17
CA GLU A 14 2.02 9.77 -11.86
C GLU A 14 1.09 9.26 -10.76
N LEU A 15 1.68 8.64 -9.75
CA LEU A 15 0.99 8.16 -8.57
C LEU A 15 1.36 9.00 -7.36
N GLY A 16 0.36 9.34 -6.55
CA GLY A 16 0.52 10.08 -5.31
C GLY A 16 -0.20 9.40 -4.16
N ILE A 17 0.32 9.57 -2.95
CA ILE A 17 -0.32 9.14 -1.71
C ILE A 17 -0.23 10.23 -0.66
N ALA A 18 -1.36 10.47 0.02
CA ALA A 18 -1.42 11.33 1.18
C ALA A 18 -2.02 10.56 2.36
N ILE A 19 -1.58 10.91 3.57
CA ILE A 19 -2.03 10.28 4.81
C ILE A 19 -2.19 11.32 5.92
N GLN A 20 -3.24 11.14 6.71
CA GLN A 20 -3.40 11.76 8.02
C GLN A 20 -3.58 10.68 9.08
N SER A 21 -2.92 10.81 10.23
CA SER A 21 -3.07 9.90 11.35
C SER A 21 -2.82 10.59 12.68
N ARG A 22 -3.41 10.06 13.75
CA ARG A 22 -3.02 10.36 15.13
C ARG A 22 -1.75 9.62 15.59
N SER A 23 -1.28 8.65 14.81
CA SER A 23 -0.09 7.85 15.13
C SER A 23 1.17 8.55 14.67
N PHE A 24 2.26 8.39 15.42
CA PHE A 24 3.55 8.97 15.07
C PHE A 24 4.07 8.43 13.75
N ALA A 25 4.79 9.29 13.02
CA ALA A 25 5.54 8.94 11.81
C ALA A 25 4.73 8.18 10.74
N ALA A 26 3.41 8.44 10.63
CA ALA A 26 2.55 7.75 9.67
C ALA A 26 3.04 7.92 8.21
N GLY A 27 3.63 9.08 7.87
CA GLY A 27 4.25 9.34 6.58
C GLY A 27 5.47 8.47 6.26
N ARG A 28 6.09 7.83 7.26
CA ARG A 28 7.16 6.84 7.06
C ARG A 28 6.62 5.41 6.99
N HIS A 29 5.58 5.09 7.75
CA HIS A 29 5.14 3.71 7.95
C HIS A 29 4.11 3.24 6.93
N VAL A 30 3.19 4.12 6.54
CA VAL A 30 2.05 3.74 5.70
C VAL A 30 2.32 3.80 4.20
N PRO A 31 2.92 4.88 3.66
CA PRO A 31 3.09 4.98 2.22
C PRO A 31 4.31 4.20 1.75
N TRP A 32 4.09 3.35 0.75
CA TRP A 32 5.11 2.65 -0.01
C TRP A 32 4.87 2.98 -1.48
N ILE A 33 5.80 3.66 -2.11
CA ILE A 33 5.67 4.14 -3.49
C ILE A 33 6.96 3.86 -4.24
N GLU A 34 6.83 3.35 -5.46
CA GLU A 34 7.95 3.13 -6.37
C GLU A 34 7.52 3.56 -7.78
N ALA A 35 8.31 4.47 -8.37
CA ALA A 35 8.02 5.06 -9.68
C ALA A 35 7.95 3.97 -10.77
N GLY A 36 6.93 4.03 -11.60
CA GLY A 36 6.68 3.02 -12.65
C GLY A 36 6.17 1.66 -12.15
N VAL A 37 6.13 1.42 -10.84
CA VAL A 37 5.71 0.15 -10.24
C VAL A 37 4.33 0.26 -9.60
N GLY A 38 4.14 1.18 -8.68
CA GLY A 38 2.86 1.31 -7.97
C GLY A 38 2.95 1.95 -6.59
N VAL A 39 1.80 1.98 -5.93
CA VAL A 39 1.66 2.51 -4.57
C VAL A 39 0.91 1.54 -3.69
N VAL A 40 1.36 1.41 -2.45
CA VAL A 40 0.75 0.60 -1.39
C VAL A 40 0.60 1.45 -0.13
N ALA A 41 -0.60 1.46 0.44
CA ALA A 41 -0.90 1.99 1.76
C ALA A 41 -1.12 0.81 2.72
N SER A 42 -0.20 0.56 3.64
CA SER A 42 -0.35 -0.43 4.72
C SER A 42 -0.57 0.30 6.04
N GLN A 43 -1.78 0.22 6.61
CA GLN A 43 -2.24 1.06 7.71
C GLN A 43 -2.98 0.26 8.80
N SER A 44 -3.61 0.97 9.75
CA SER A 44 -4.13 0.42 11.01
C SER A 44 -2.97 -0.05 11.91
N PHE A 45 -2.86 -1.34 12.21
CA PHE A 45 -1.66 -1.91 12.82
C PHE A 45 -0.67 -2.26 11.70
N VAL A 46 0.19 -1.30 11.35
CA VAL A 46 1.12 -1.41 10.22
C VAL A 46 1.99 -2.66 10.34
N ASN A 47 2.10 -3.39 9.25
CA ASN A 47 3.10 -4.44 9.06
C ASN A 47 4.00 -4.04 7.87
N PRO A 48 5.29 -3.70 8.10
CA PRO A 48 6.21 -3.32 7.03
C PRO A 48 6.40 -4.39 5.95
N VAL A 49 6.17 -5.66 6.28
CA VAL A 49 6.23 -6.77 5.30
C VAL A 49 5.22 -6.54 4.17
N TYR A 50 4.03 -6.02 4.48
CA TYR A 50 3.00 -5.77 3.47
C TYR A 50 3.48 -4.76 2.42
N GLY A 51 4.16 -3.70 2.83
CA GLY A 51 4.67 -2.70 1.89
C GLY A 51 5.76 -3.26 0.98
N ASN A 52 6.76 -3.92 1.58
CA ASN A 52 7.87 -4.54 0.85
C ASN A 52 7.41 -5.62 -0.13
N GLU A 53 6.60 -6.58 0.34
CA GLU A 53 6.16 -7.71 -0.48
C GLU A 53 5.11 -7.28 -1.51
N ALA A 54 4.24 -6.32 -1.17
CA ALA A 54 3.32 -5.78 -2.17
C ALA A 54 4.08 -5.07 -3.30
N LEU A 55 5.04 -4.20 -3.01
CA LEU A 55 5.87 -3.59 -4.06
C LEU A 55 6.65 -4.64 -4.87
N ARG A 56 7.17 -5.69 -4.23
CA ARG A 56 7.80 -6.81 -4.95
C ARG A 56 6.84 -7.51 -5.91
N GLY A 57 5.62 -7.81 -5.46
CA GLY A 57 4.60 -8.41 -6.31
C GLY A 57 4.18 -7.50 -7.47
N LEU A 58 4.04 -6.19 -7.21
CA LEU A 58 3.74 -5.20 -8.26
C LEU A 58 4.87 -5.12 -9.29
N ARG A 59 6.14 -5.14 -8.85
CA ARG A 59 7.31 -5.25 -9.75
C ARG A 59 7.26 -6.49 -10.64
N ALA A 60 6.75 -7.60 -10.11
CA ALA A 60 6.58 -8.85 -10.86
C ALA A 60 5.32 -8.86 -11.75
N GLY A 61 4.57 -7.76 -11.83
CA GLY A 61 3.35 -7.66 -12.65
C GLY A 61 2.14 -8.39 -12.07
N LEU A 62 2.17 -8.76 -10.79
CA LEU A 62 1.03 -9.40 -10.13
C LEU A 62 -0.08 -8.39 -9.86
N LYS A 63 -1.33 -8.87 -9.90
CA LYS A 63 -2.50 -8.01 -9.65
C LYS A 63 -2.54 -7.56 -8.18
N PRO A 64 -2.74 -6.26 -7.89
CA PRO A 64 -2.76 -5.73 -6.51
C PRO A 64 -3.64 -6.53 -5.55
N ARG A 65 -4.85 -6.89 -5.99
CA ARG A 65 -5.81 -7.66 -5.18
C ARG A 65 -5.26 -9.03 -4.76
N ALA A 66 -4.68 -9.77 -5.70
CA ALA A 66 -4.15 -11.11 -5.43
C ALA A 66 -2.97 -11.05 -4.45
N ILE A 67 -2.10 -10.04 -4.59
CA ILE A 67 -0.96 -9.85 -3.67
C ILE A 67 -1.47 -9.59 -2.24
N LEU A 68 -2.45 -8.69 -2.08
CA LEU A 68 -3.00 -8.36 -0.76
C LEU A 68 -3.77 -9.54 -0.15
N GLU A 69 -4.54 -10.29 -0.95
CA GLU A 69 -5.25 -11.50 -0.49
C GLU A 69 -4.27 -12.57 0.01
N GLN A 70 -3.16 -12.78 -0.70
CA GLN A 70 -2.12 -13.70 -0.26
C GLN A 70 -1.49 -13.24 1.07
N LEU A 71 -1.08 -11.96 1.18
CA LEU A 71 -0.47 -11.41 2.40
C LEU A 71 -1.41 -11.48 3.61
N LEU A 72 -2.70 -11.22 3.39
CA LEU A 72 -3.73 -11.35 4.43
C LEU A 72 -3.91 -12.80 4.86
N SER A 73 -3.92 -13.76 3.93
CA SER A 73 -4.07 -15.19 4.26
C SER A 73 -2.92 -15.76 5.12
N GLN A 74 -1.76 -15.11 5.09
CA GLN A 74 -0.55 -15.51 5.79
C GLN A 74 -0.32 -14.76 7.12
N ASP A 75 -1.14 -13.75 7.42
CA ASP A 75 -1.02 -12.93 8.64
C ASP A 75 -2.13 -13.28 9.62
N SER A 76 -1.79 -13.96 10.72
CA SER A 76 -2.74 -14.26 11.79
C SER A 76 -3.34 -13.00 12.45
N GLY A 77 -2.71 -11.84 12.27
CA GLY A 77 -3.19 -10.52 12.67
C GLY A 77 -3.96 -9.77 11.58
N ALA A 78 -4.32 -10.38 10.45
CA ALA A 78 -4.99 -9.73 9.31
C ALA A 78 -6.23 -8.91 9.72
N ALA A 79 -6.97 -9.36 10.73
CA ALA A 79 -8.19 -8.70 11.23
C ALA A 79 -7.96 -7.26 11.74
N ILE A 80 -6.74 -6.92 12.14
CA ILE A 80 -6.37 -5.56 12.60
C ILE A 80 -5.53 -4.79 11.57
N ARG A 81 -5.29 -5.37 10.39
CA ARG A 81 -4.59 -4.73 9.27
C ARG A 81 -5.58 -4.01 8.36
N GLN A 82 -5.08 -3.01 7.64
CA GLN A 82 -5.75 -2.47 6.46
C GLN A 82 -4.70 -2.22 5.40
N ALA A 83 -4.95 -2.65 4.17
CA ALA A 83 -4.03 -2.44 3.06
C ALA A 83 -4.76 -2.10 1.76
N ARG A 84 -4.17 -1.21 0.97
CA ARG A 84 -4.62 -0.86 -0.39
C ARG A 84 -3.42 -0.74 -1.31
N ALA A 85 -3.53 -1.23 -2.53
CA ALA A 85 -2.49 -1.12 -3.55
C ALA A 85 -3.10 -0.77 -4.91
N ILE A 86 -2.40 0.03 -5.72
CA ILE A 86 -2.77 0.33 -7.10
C ILE A 86 -1.54 0.31 -8.02
N LEU A 87 -1.78 0.02 -9.30
CA LEU A 87 -0.81 0.13 -10.40
C LEU A 87 -0.89 1.51 -11.06
N PRO A 88 0.16 1.92 -11.80
CA PRO A 88 0.17 3.16 -12.56
C PRO A 88 -0.72 3.13 -13.82
N HIS A 89 -1.20 1.96 -14.28
CA HIS A 89 -2.03 1.81 -15.47
C HIS A 89 -3.35 1.10 -15.20
#